data_AF-E4Z3M2-F1
#
_entry.id   AF-E4Z3M2-F1
#
_cell.length_a   1.000
_cell.length_b   1.000
_cell.length_c   1.000
_cell.angle_alpha   90.00
_cell.angle_beta   90.00
_cell.angle_gamma   90.00
#
_symmetry.space_group_name_H-M   'P 1'
#
loop_
_entity.id
_entity.type
_entity.pdbx_description
1 polymer ?
#
loop_
_entity_poly.entity_id
_entity_poly.type
_entity_poly.pdbx_seq_one_letter_code
_entity_poly.pdbx_strand_id
1 'polypeptide(L)'
;MTRNFEDAITFYKHCFSKLVMADLIPITATNYTELREFSSLVNYKLVKLYLTVPPYFQRDFALKQFHRHIDYFSRFKGAPELGFEYYAWLAEQYRNYGELLGEYHNGLRVNSQPAFFLLKAANFERRRAEFVRQIRAQVLAQIYPKPDPLQNEQIFLGERVWRQNGIRSELTEADSQNEMIATFSLQFKECHFDHCLEVTRTLHKANTEFTNCGYMKFRPQLLVTMAEEYIKSGEPEGRTRAATLLQKCSELVNPTWPLLATKCYSLLRECLSHNEAEKRARCLFFLASPFSKLEQNEKDSFTEDFLNLSSTISEKISIDGQHGFIKCYFKFSKPAFHAASKMTLNVELTNLCLNSSITIDSIDAKFSQSCANESVFIKEEISLSLGEKRSFSFDFVIPASLTAKNLVVEEISIDVGKVTIQFDRSGLERRGLTPFDSDVVRDALCMRVAEHAKNTSQSCKILQRITPMSVTISDPVKILTNEMVKIEVSLNIEEEFSKEDAKLTLQCNKESSIGLSKGDLQVKDPNQHLVFNLKSNSEKFTIWMKNETTTFTEPSLLVASLALSVDDYVCALRAERK
;
A
#
# COMPACT_ATOMS: atom_id res chain seq x y z
N MET A 1 40.83 15.40 -34.56
CA MET A 1 40.84 13.93 -34.71
C MET A 1 39.44 13.39 -34.49
N THR A 2 38.59 13.44 -35.52
CA THR A 2 37.35 12.66 -35.56
C THR A 2 37.74 11.20 -35.72
N ARG A 3 37.95 10.48 -34.61
CA ARG A 3 38.17 9.02 -34.65
C ARG A 3 36.95 8.41 -35.34
N ASN A 4 37.16 7.71 -36.45
CA ASN A 4 36.07 7.11 -37.22
C ASN A 4 35.47 5.94 -36.42
N PHE A 5 34.41 6.22 -35.66
CA PHE A 5 33.77 5.24 -34.79
C PHE A 5 33.15 4.07 -35.57
N GLU A 6 32.81 4.27 -36.85
CA GLU A 6 32.31 3.22 -37.73
C GLU A 6 33.38 2.17 -38.04
N ASP A 7 34.63 2.62 -38.26
CA ASP A 7 35.78 1.72 -38.45
C ASP A 7 36.03 0.90 -37.18
N ALA A 8 35.91 1.53 -36.00
CA ALA A 8 36.06 0.83 -34.72
C ALA A 8 34.96 -0.23 -34.53
N ILE A 9 33.70 0.09 -34.81
CA ILE A 9 32.59 -0.87 -34.75
C ILE A 9 32.85 -2.04 -35.71
N THR A 10 33.26 -1.75 -36.94
CA THR A 10 33.55 -2.78 -37.95
C THR A 10 34.70 -3.68 -37.53
N PHE A 11 35.78 -3.09 -36.98
CA PHE A 11 36.92 -3.81 -36.43
C PHE A 11 36.48 -4.77 -35.32
N TYR A 12 35.80 -4.28 -34.27
CA TYR A 12 35.39 -5.13 -33.15
C TYR A 12 34.34 -6.18 -33.54
N LYS A 13 33.41 -5.86 -34.48
CA LYS A 13 32.48 -6.86 -35.07
C LYS A 13 33.23 -7.99 -35.75
N HIS A 14 34.25 -7.66 -36.54
CA HIS A 14 35.07 -8.64 -37.25
C HIS A 14 35.90 -9.47 -36.28
N CYS A 15 36.54 -8.84 -35.28
CA CYS A 15 37.24 -9.54 -34.20
C CYS A 15 36.33 -10.54 -33.48
N PHE A 16 35.14 -10.10 -33.05
CA PHE A 16 34.19 -10.97 -32.36
C PHE A 16 33.73 -12.13 -33.26
N SER A 17 33.45 -11.85 -34.53
CA SER A 17 33.04 -12.88 -35.47
C SER A 17 34.12 -13.94 -35.67
N LYS A 18 35.40 -13.55 -35.74
CA LYS A 18 36.53 -14.49 -35.81
C LYS A 18 36.68 -15.35 -34.56
N LEU A 19 36.41 -14.79 -33.37
CA LEU A 19 36.48 -15.53 -32.09
C LEU A 19 35.35 -16.57 -31.94
N VAL A 20 34.21 -16.32 -32.58
CA VAL A 20 33.01 -17.18 -32.54
C VAL A 20 32.93 -18.16 -33.71
N MET A 21 33.74 -17.96 -34.75
CA MET A 21 33.83 -18.87 -35.89
C MET A 21 34.67 -20.10 -35.54
N ALA A 22 33.98 -21.21 -35.27
CA ALA A 22 34.58 -22.49 -34.88
C ALA A 22 35.62 -23.01 -35.89
N ASP A 23 35.45 -22.71 -37.19
CA ASP A 23 36.38 -23.13 -38.24
C ASP A 23 37.74 -22.40 -38.18
N LEU A 24 37.78 -21.21 -37.57
CA LEU A 24 39.00 -20.42 -37.42
C LEU A 24 39.71 -20.69 -36.10
N ILE A 25 38.94 -20.83 -35.01
CA ILE A 25 39.46 -21.07 -33.67
C ILE A 25 38.58 -22.13 -32.99
N PRO A 26 39.00 -23.42 -32.99
CA PRO A 26 38.24 -24.45 -32.29
C PRO A 26 38.34 -24.23 -30.78
N ILE A 27 37.19 -24.22 -30.11
CA ILE A 27 37.13 -24.14 -28.65
C ILE A 27 37.41 -25.52 -28.06
N THR A 28 38.47 -25.61 -27.28
CA THR A 28 38.92 -26.81 -26.57
C THR A 28 38.82 -26.60 -25.07
N ALA A 29 38.91 -27.69 -24.29
CA ALA A 29 38.98 -27.60 -22.84
C ALA A 29 40.21 -26.81 -22.33
N THR A 30 41.26 -26.69 -23.15
CA THR A 30 42.48 -25.98 -22.80
C THR A 30 42.39 -24.47 -23.05
N ASN A 31 41.71 -24.02 -24.12
CA ASN A 31 41.72 -22.62 -24.54
C ASN A 31 40.45 -21.83 -24.19
N TYR A 32 39.38 -22.50 -23.74
CA TYR A 32 38.08 -21.84 -23.62
C TYR A 32 38.08 -20.67 -22.63
N THR A 33 38.89 -20.71 -21.56
CA THR A 33 38.96 -19.63 -20.57
C THR A 33 39.53 -18.36 -21.19
N GLU A 34 40.66 -18.46 -21.87
CA GLU A 34 41.32 -17.36 -22.57
C GLU A 34 40.42 -16.78 -23.66
N LEU A 35 39.82 -17.65 -24.48
CA LEU A 35 38.89 -17.22 -25.52
C LEU A 35 37.67 -16.53 -24.94
N ARG A 36 37.13 -17.01 -23.81
CA ARG A 36 35.98 -16.41 -23.14
C ARG A 36 36.32 -15.05 -22.54
N GLU A 37 37.46 -14.91 -21.87
CA GLU A 37 37.90 -13.63 -21.29
C GLU A 37 38.18 -12.59 -22.37
N PHE A 38 38.95 -12.96 -23.40
CA PHE A 38 39.24 -12.07 -24.51
C PHE A 38 37.98 -11.66 -25.28
N SER A 39 37.09 -12.62 -25.55
CA SER A 39 35.81 -12.33 -26.21
C SER A 39 34.91 -11.43 -25.35
N SER A 40 34.98 -11.56 -24.03
CA SER A 40 34.23 -10.70 -23.10
C SER A 40 34.72 -9.25 -23.16
N LEU A 41 36.04 -9.03 -23.27
CA LEU A 41 36.61 -7.70 -23.47
C LEU A 41 36.20 -7.09 -24.82
N VAL A 42 36.30 -7.87 -25.90
CA VAL A 42 35.87 -7.45 -27.25
C VAL A 42 34.38 -7.12 -27.25
N ASN A 43 33.56 -7.96 -26.63
CA ASN A 43 32.13 -7.77 -26.51
C ASN A 43 31.78 -6.49 -25.72
N TYR A 44 32.45 -6.24 -24.59
CA TYR A 44 32.29 -5.02 -23.81
C TYR A 44 32.57 -3.77 -24.66
N LYS A 45 33.68 -3.75 -25.40
CA LYS A 45 34.04 -2.62 -26.28
C LYS A 45 32.99 -2.42 -27.37
N LEU A 46 32.54 -3.49 -28.01
CA LEU A 46 31.55 -3.43 -29.08
C LEU A 46 30.19 -2.94 -28.57
N VAL A 47 29.73 -3.46 -27.43
CA VAL A 47 28.48 -3.02 -26.78
C VAL A 47 28.56 -1.55 -26.36
N LYS A 48 29.68 -1.13 -25.78
CA LYS A 48 29.90 0.28 -25.42
C LYS A 48 29.84 1.19 -26.65
N LEU A 49 30.41 0.77 -27.78
CA LEU A 49 30.32 1.54 -29.03
C LEU A 49 28.87 1.66 -29.53
N TYR A 50 28.09 0.58 -29.49
CA TYR A 50 26.66 0.64 -29.84
C TYR A 50 25.84 1.55 -28.91
N LEU A 51 26.26 1.73 -27.66
CA LEU A 51 25.57 2.61 -26.71
C LEU A 51 26.01 4.08 -26.82
N THR A 52 27.11 4.39 -27.51
CA THR A 52 27.73 5.73 -27.47
C THR A 52 27.75 6.47 -28.80
N VAL A 53 27.63 5.78 -29.94
CA VAL A 53 27.92 6.35 -31.27
C VAL A 53 26.64 6.49 -32.12
N PRO A 54 26.25 7.70 -32.56
CA PRO A 54 25.21 7.91 -33.58
C PRO A 54 25.64 7.43 -34.98
N PRO A 55 24.73 7.00 -35.88
CA PRO A 55 23.28 6.79 -35.71
C PRO A 55 22.93 5.47 -35.00
N TYR A 56 23.94 4.70 -34.59
CA TYR A 56 23.82 3.38 -33.97
C TYR A 56 23.48 3.42 -32.49
N PHE A 57 22.94 4.53 -31.97
CA PHE A 57 22.41 4.66 -30.63
C PHE A 57 21.17 3.75 -30.46
N GLN A 58 21.41 2.46 -30.48
CA GLN A 58 20.42 1.42 -30.67
C GLN A 58 20.71 0.36 -29.62
N ARG A 59 20.11 0.56 -28.45
CA ARG A 59 20.12 -0.40 -27.33
C ARG A 59 19.79 -1.83 -27.81
N ASP A 60 18.98 -1.97 -28.87
CA ASP A 60 18.65 -3.26 -29.47
C ASP A 60 19.85 -3.98 -30.10
N PHE A 61 20.77 -3.27 -30.76
CA PHE A 61 22.00 -3.90 -31.29
C PHE A 61 22.95 -4.27 -30.17
N ALA A 62 23.08 -3.40 -29.16
CA ALA A 62 23.83 -3.71 -27.94
C ALA A 62 23.28 -4.96 -27.24
N LEU A 63 21.96 -5.06 -27.10
CA LEU A 63 21.28 -6.18 -26.47
C LEU A 63 21.41 -7.47 -27.28
N LYS A 64 21.20 -7.40 -28.61
CA LYS A 64 21.38 -8.55 -29.50
C LYS A 64 22.82 -9.07 -29.47
N GLN A 65 23.80 -8.16 -29.49
CA GLN A 65 25.20 -8.53 -29.40
C GLN A 65 25.53 -9.15 -28.03
N PHE A 66 25.03 -8.57 -26.94
CA PHE A 66 25.18 -9.11 -25.60
C PHE A 66 24.59 -10.52 -25.48
N HIS A 67 23.35 -10.73 -25.93
CA HIS A 67 22.74 -12.07 -25.94
C HIS A 67 23.53 -13.06 -26.81
N ARG A 68 23.97 -12.64 -28.00
CA ARG A 68 24.82 -13.48 -28.87
C ARG A 68 26.08 -13.96 -28.15
N HIS A 69 26.74 -13.08 -27.39
CA HIS A 69 27.91 -13.43 -26.57
C HIS A 69 27.56 -14.43 -25.47
N ILE A 70 26.52 -14.14 -24.69
CA ILE A 70 26.07 -15.01 -23.60
C ILE A 70 25.67 -16.39 -24.12
N ASP A 71 24.86 -16.46 -25.17
CA ASP A 71 24.31 -17.71 -25.72
C ASP A 71 25.39 -18.61 -26.35
N TYR A 72 26.43 -18.00 -26.92
CA TYR A 72 27.54 -18.74 -27.49
C TYR A 72 28.45 -19.32 -26.40
N PHE A 73 28.94 -18.49 -25.47
CA PHE A 73 29.90 -18.94 -24.46
C PHE A 73 29.26 -19.71 -23.30
N SER A 74 27.93 -19.59 -23.09
CA SER A 74 27.22 -20.38 -22.07
C SER A 74 27.18 -21.89 -22.34
N ARG A 75 27.50 -22.30 -23.58
CA ARG A 75 27.65 -23.72 -23.95
C ARG A 75 28.89 -24.35 -23.32
N PHE A 76 29.88 -23.52 -22.97
CA PHE A 76 31.17 -23.95 -22.44
C PHE A 76 31.29 -23.55 -20.96
N LYS A 77 30.73 -24.40 -20.09
CA LYS A 77 30.75 -24.17 -18.64
C LYS A 77 32.14 -24.39 -18.02
N GLY A 78 32.99 -25.17 -18.67
CA GLY A 78 34.30 -25.55 -18.14
C GLY A 78 34.24 -26.79 -17.25
N ALA A 79 35.30 -27.00 -16.47
CA ALA A 79 35.40 -28.10 -15.52
C ALA A 79 34.32 -27.98 -14.42
N PRO A 80 33.61 -29.07 -14.06
CA PRO A 80 32.55 -29.02 -13.07
C PRO A 80 33.04 -28.56 -11.68
N GLU A 81 34.29 -28.87 -11.33
CA GLU A 81 34.95 -28.47 -10.08
C GLU A 81 35.14 -26.94 -9.98
N LEU A 82 35.20 -26.26 -11.13
CA LEU A 82 35.35 -24.80 -11.26
C LEU A 82 34.03 -24.13 -11.69
N GLY A 83 32.88 -24.73 -11.39
CA GLY A 83 31.57 -24.18 -11.73
C GLY A 83 31.35 -22.74 -11.24
N PHE A 84 31.99 -22.33 -10.15
CA PHE A 84 31.96 -20.95 -9.66
C PHE A 84 32.56 -19.94 -10.65
N GLU A 85 33.56 -20.30 -11.44
CA GLU A 85 34.16 -19.40 -12.46
C GLU A 85 33.14 -19.07 -13.57
N TYR A 86 32.31 -20.05 -13.94
CA TYR A 86 31.24 -19.84 -14.91
C TYR A 86 30.18 -18.87 -14.37
N TYR A 87 29.76 -19.04 -13.12
CA TYR A 87 28.83 -18.12 -12.48
C TYR A 87 29.43 -16.73 -12.27
N ALA A 88 30.71 -16.65 -11.92
CA ALA A 88 31.45 -15.39 -11.81
C ALA A 88 31.48 -14.65 -13.15
N TRP A 89 31.81 -15.35 -14.23
CA TRP A 89 31.81 -14.78 -15.57
C TRP A 89 30.42 -14.25 -15.96
N LEU A 90 29.36 -15.05 -15.78
CA LEU A 90 28.00 -14.60 -16.09
C LEU A 90 27.58 -13.38 -15.27
N ALA A 91 27.85 -13.39 -13.96
CA ALA A 91 27.60 -12.25 -13.10
C ALA A 91 28.30 -10.99 -13.62
N GLU A 92 29.58 -11.09 -13.94
CA GLU A 92 30.39 -10.00 -14.48
C GLU A 92 29.82 -9.45 -15.79
N GLN A 93 29.44 -10.32 -16.73
CA GLN A 93 28.86 -9.90 -18.01
C GLN A 93 27.55 -9.13 -17.81
N TYR A 94 26.65 -9.65 -16.98
CA TYR A 94 25.36 -9.02 -16.69
C TYR A 94 25.52 -7.71 -15.93
N ARG A 95 26.45 -7.66 -14.97
CA ARG A 95 26.74 -6.46 -14.17
C ARG A 95 27.29 -5.34 -15.05
N ASN A 96 28.34 -5.63 -15.84
CA ASN A 96 28.96 -4.66 -16.73
C ASN A 96 28.00 -4.13 -17.79
N TYR A 97 27.13 -5.00 -18.33
CA TYR A 97 26.09 -4.56 -19.26
C TYR A 97 25.04 -3.66 -18.59
N GLY A 98 24.59 -4.03 -17.38
CA GLY A 98 23.67 -3.22 -16.59
C GLY A 98 24.24 -1.83 -16.27
N GLU A 99 25.49 -1.76 -15.81
CA GLU A 99 26.18 -0.50 -15.52
C GLU A 99 26.35 0.37 -16.78
N LEU A 100 26.78 -0.22 -17.91
CA LEU A 100 26.83 0.50 -19.18
C LEU A 100 25.48 1.08 -19.60
N LEU A 101 24.38 0.32 -19.44
CA LEU A 101 23.05 0.83 -19.74
C LEU A 101 22.63 1.98 -18.79
N GLY A 102 23.10 1.94 -17.55
CA GLY A 102 22.90 2.99 -16.55
C GLY A 102 23.70 4.25 -16.86
N GLU A 103 24.84 4.16 -17.54
CA GLU A 103 25.58 5.36 -17.97
C GLU A 103 24.86 6.10 -19.13
N TYR A 104 24.17 5.37 -20.01
CA TYR A 104 23.64 5.91 -21.27
C TYR A 104 22.10 5.94 -21.32
N HIS A 105 21.48 6.85 -20.56
CA HIS A 105 20.02 6.94 -20.30
C HIS A 105 19.07 7.28 -21.48
N ASN A 106 19.54 7.47 -22.71
CA ASN A 106 18.62 7.92 -23.78
C ASN A 106 17.74 6.77 -24.30
N GLY A 107 16.43 7.02 -24.43
CA GLY A 107 15.51 6.32 -25.35
C GLY A 107 15.10 4.85 -25.06
N LEU A 108 14.00 4.71 -24.31
CA LEU A 108 12.88 3.71 -24.41
C LEU A 108 12.96 2.23 -23.91
N ARG A 109 11.73 1.81 -23.51
CA ARG A 109 11.10 0.53 -23.09
C ARG A 109 11.52 -0.14 -21.76
N VAL A 110 10.46 -0.47 -20.99
CA VAL A 110 10.44 -1.10 -19.66
C VAL A 110 11.35 -2.34 -19.52
N ASN A 111 11.55 -3.12 -20.58
CA ASN A 111 12.22 -4.42 -20.53
C ASN A 111 13.74 -4.37 -20.82
N SER A 112 14.31 -3.18 -21.04
CA SER A 112 15.75 -2.98 -21.31
C SER A 112 16.38 -2.03 -20.28
N GLN A 113 15.91 -2.11 -19.03
CA GLN A 113 16.39 -1.26 -17.94
C GLN A 113 17.62 -1.88 -17.25
N PRO A 114 18.59 -1.05 -16.84
CA PRO A 114 19.79 -1.47 -16.09
C PRO A 114 19.49 -2.41 -14.92
N ALA A 115 18.42 -2.10 -14.18
CA ALA A 115 18.02 -2.81 -12.98
C ALA A 115 17.81 -4.32 -13.17
N PHE A 116 17.24 -4.75 -14.31
CA PHE A 116 17.00 -6.16 -14.58
C PHE A 116 18.29 -6.94 -14.84
N PHE A 117 19.28 -6.31 -15.49
CA PHE A 117 20.58 -6.94 -15.73
C PHE A 117 21.40 -7.03 -14.44
N LEU A 118 21.35 -6.00 -13.58
CA LEU A 118 21.94 -6.05 -12.25
C LEU A 118 21.28 -7.12 -11.35
N LEU A 119 19.95 -7.25 -11.40
CA LEU A 119 19.25 -8.34 -10.70
C LEU A 119 19.68 -9.72 -11.22
N LYS A 120 19.86 -9.87 -12.53
CA LYS A 120 20.33 -11.12 -13.14
C LYS A 120 21.79 -11.41 -12.75
N ALA A 121 22.64 -10.40 -12.66
CA ALA A 121 24.01 -10.51 -12.15
C ALA A 121 24.01 -11.03 -10.71
N ALA A 122 23.25 -10.40 -9.82
CA ALA A 122 23.11 -10.82 -8.43
C ALA A 122 22.63 -12.29 -8.32
N ASN A 123 21.70 -12.72 -9.15
CA ASN A 123 21.26 -14.12 -9.16
C ASN A 123 22.37 -15.11 -9.54
N PHE A 124 23.29 -14.74 -10.43
CA PHE A 124 24.46 -15.57 -10.73
C PHE A 124 25.52 -15.51 -9.63
N GLU A 125 25.73 -14.36 -8.99
CA GLU A 125 26.57 -14.24 -7.79
C GLU A 125 26.04 -15.12 -6.64
N ARG A 126 24.71 -15.22 -6.48
CA ARG A 126 24.09 -16.16 -5.53
C ARG A 126 24.37 -17.61 -5.86
N ARG A 127 24.29 -18.00 -7.14
CA ARG A 127 24.63 -19.36 -7.59
C ARG A 127 26.11 -19.68 -7.39
N ARG A 128 26.98 -18.69 -7.61
CA ARG A 128 28.42 -18.76 -7.28
C ARG A 128 28.61 -19.03 -5.78
N ALA A 129 27.94 -18.25 -4.93
CA ALA A 129 27.98 -18.42 -3.48
C ALA A 129 27.45 -19.78 -3.03
N GLU A 130 26.35 -20.26 -3.62
CA GLU A 130 25.76 -21.58 -3.33
C GLU A 130 26.70 -22.73 -3.72
N PHE A 131 27.34 -22.65 -4.89
CA PHE A 131 28.35 -23.61 -5.31
C PHE A 131 29.50 -23.68 -4.28
N VAL A 132 30.03 -22.52 -3.88
CA VAL A 132 31.13 -22.45 -2.91
C VAL A 132 30.70 -23.00 -1.55
N ARG A 133 29.49 -22.69 -1.08
CA ARG A 133 28.95 -23.24 0.19
C ARG A 133 28.89 -24.78 0.19
N GLN A 134 28.62 -25.41 -0.94
CA GLN A 134 28.58 -26.87 -1.06
C GLN A 134 29.98 -27.51 -0.91
N ILE A 135 31.02 -26.87 -1.45
CA ILE A 135 32.39 -27.41 -1.42
C ILE A 135 33.22 -26.91 -0.24
N ARG A 136 32.79 -25.83 0.44
CA ARG A 136 33.59 -25.09 1.43
C ARG A 136 34.17 -25.97 2.54
N ALA A 137 33.35 -26.83 3.13
CA ALA A 137 33.80 -27.70 4.22
C ALA A 137 34.90 -28.68 3.77
N GLN A 138 34.75 -29.27 2.59
CA GLN A 138 35.71 -30.21 2.02
C GLN A 138 37.03 -29.52 1.62
N VAL A 139 36.95 -28.32 1.05
CA VAL A 139 38.11 -27.56 0.57
C VAL A 139 38.91 -27.01 1.75
N LEU A 140 38.25 -26.44 2.77
CA LEU A 140 38.92 -25.85 3.93
C LEU A 140 39.50 -26.89 4.90
N ALA A 141 39.09 -28.17 4.80
CA ALA A 141 39.69 -29.26 5.56
C ALA A 141 41.08 -29.66 5.04
N GLN A 142 41.42 -29.29 3.80
CA GLN A 142 42.69 -29.64 3.17
C GLN A 142 43.72 -28.52 3.36
N ILE A 143 45.01 -28.89 3.32
CA ILE A 143 46.12 -27.97 3.50
C ILE A 143 46.39 -27.24 2.18
N TYR A 144 46.42 -25.91 2.21
CA TYR A 144 46.78 -25.11 1.04
C TYR A 144 48.22 -25.41 0.59
N PRO A 145 48.46 -25.73 -0.70
CA PRO A 145 49.79 -26.02 -1.22
C PRO A 145 50.71 -24.81 -1.10
N LYS A 146 51.96 -25.06 -0.71
CA LYS A 146 53.04 -24.06 -0.66
C LYS A 146 54.23 -24.55 -1.49
N PRO A 147 54.85 -23.71 -2.35
CA PRO A 147 54.48 -22.31 -2.67
C PRO A 147 53.13 -22.19 -3.39
N ASP A 148 52.54 -20.98 -3.43
CA ASP A 148 51.24 -20.76 -4.06
C ASP A 148 51.32 -21.09 -5.57
N PRO A 149 50.61 -22.13 -6.06
CA PRO A 149 50.71 -22.57 -7.45
C PRO A 149 50.12 -21.56 -8.44
N LEU A 150 49.42 -20.54 -7.95
CA LEU A 150 48.78 -19.48 -8.73
C LEU A 150 49.62 -18.20 -8.79
N GLN A 151 50.83 -18.18 -8.22
CA GLN A 151 51.64 -16.97 -8.06
C GLN A 151 52.36 -16.50 -9.34
N ASN A 152 52.44 -17.35 -10.36
CA ASN A 152 53.11 -17.03 -11.62
C ASN A 152 52.48 -15.81 -12.32
N GLU A 153 53.32 -14.99 -12.96
CA GLU A 153 52.87 -13.82 -13.71
C GLU A 153 52.02 -14.23 -14.93
N GLN A 154 50.85 -13.62 -15.05
CA GLN A 154 49.95 -13.82 -16.19
C GLN A 154 50.43 -12.96 -17.37
N ILE A 155 50.87 -13.60 -18.45
CA ILE A 155 51.33 -12.92 -19.68
C ILE A 155 50.14 -12.65 -20.61
N PHE A 156 49.22 -13.62 -20.71
CA PHE A 156 48.03 -13.53 -21.55
C PHE A 156 46.73 -13.50 -20.75
N LEU A 157 45.74 -12.76 -21.23
CA LEU A 157 44.46 -12.61 -20.55
C LEU A 157 43.70 -13.95 -20.48
N GLY A 158 43.40 -14.40 -19.25
CA GLY A 158 42.68 -15.66 -19.00
C GLY A 158 43.57 -16.91 -18.98
N GLU A 159 44.89 -16.72 -19.09
CA GLU A 159 45.89 -17.79 -19.10
C GLU A 159 45.89 -18.58 -17.78
N ARG A 160 45.97 -19.90 -17.91
CA ARG A 160 46.18 -20.83 -16.78
C ARG A 160 47.68 -20.94 -16.51
N VAL A 161 48.20 -20.03 -15.68
CA VAL A 161 49.65 -19.79 -15.44
C VAL A 161 50.45 -20.97 -14.87
N TRP A 162 49.77 -22.06 -14.50
CA TRP A 162 50.37 -23.32 -14.01
C TRP A 162 50.60 -24.36 -15.11
N ARG A 163 50.20 -24.08 -16.36
CA ARG A 163 50.48 -24.95 -17.52
C ARG A 163 51.80 -24.56 -18.16
N GLN A 164 52.69 -25.52 -18.38
CA GLN A 164 54.06 -25.22 -18.81
C GLN A 164 54.17 -24.89 -20.31
N ASN A 165 53.26 -25.43 -21.13
CA ASN A 165 53.30 -25.32 -22.60
C ASN A 165 52.21 -24.40 -23.20
N GLY A 166 51.51 -23.62 -22.36
CA GLY A 166 50.39 -22.76 -22.78
C GLY A 166 49.27 -23.52 -23.50
N ILE A 167 48.57 -22.86 -24.43
CA ILE A 167 47.45 -23.44 -25.21
C ILE A 167 47.93 -24.48 -26.26
N ARG A 168 49.20 -24.46 -26.65
CA ARG A 168 49.65 -24.98 -27.96
C ARG A 168 49.97 -26.48 -28.01
N SER A 169 49.86 -27.22 -26.90
CA SER A 169 50.19 -28.65 -26.86
C SER A 169 49.08 -29.47 -26.18
N GLU A 170 48.99 -30.75 -26.53
CA GLU A 170 48.25 -31.74 -25.74
C GLU A 170 48.74 -31.69 -24.29
N LEU A 171 47.80 -31.83 -23.34
CA LEU A 171 48.09 -31.78 -21.91
C LEU A 171 49.08 -32.89 -21.55
N THR A 172 50.23 -32.52 -21.01
CA THR A 172 51.18 -33.50 -20.47
C THR A 172 50.64 -34.07 -19.14
N GLU A 173 51.14 -35.24 -18.72
CA GLU A 173 50.79 -35.79 -17.40
C GLU A 173 51.12 -34.82 -16.25
N ALA A 174 52.21 -34.05 -16.39
CA ALA A 174 52.59 -33.00 -15.46
C ALA A 174 51.59 -31.83 -15.47
N ASP A 175 51.11 -31.40 -16.64
CA ASP A 175 50.07 -30.37 -16.73
C ASP A 175 48.76 -30.82 -16.09
N SER A 176 48.39 -32.10 -16.21
CA SER A 176 47.20 -32.66 -15.56
C SER A 176 47.32 -32.63 -14.03
N GLN A 177 48.49 -32.95 -13.48
CA GLN A 177 48.76 -32.82 -12.04
C GLN A 177 48.70 -31.36 -11.56
N ASN A 178 49.32 -30.45 -12.31
CA ASN A 178 49.27 -29.02 -12.01
C ASN A 178 47.84 -28.47 -12.08
N GLU A 179 47.02 -28.95 -13.02
CA GLU A 179 45.61 -28.55 -13.13
C GLU A 179 44.80 -28.98 -11.91
N MET A 180 45.05 -30.18 -11.37
CA MET A 180 44.40 -30.64 -10.14
C MET A 180 44.78 -29.77 -8.93
N ILE A 181 46.08 -29.50 -8.77
CA ILE A 181 46.60 -28.65 -7.68
C ILE A 181 46.03 -27.23 -7.80
N ALA A 182 46.06 -26.65 -9.00
CA ALA A 182 45.56 -25.31 -9.25
C ALA A 182 44.04 -25.23 -9.09
N THR A 183 43.29 -26.24 -9.50
CA THR A 183 41.83 -26.33 -9.30
C THR A 183 41.50 -26.25 -7.80
N PHE A 184 42.20 -27.02 -6.98
CA PHE A 184 42.06 -26.95 -5.53
C PHE A 184 42.45 -25.55 -4.99
N SER A 185 43.56 -24.98 -5.45
CA SER A 185 43.98 -23.64 -5.00
C SER A 185 42.99 -22.54 -5.37
N LEU A 186 42.38 -22.60 -6.56
CA LEU A 186 41.33 -21.67 -6.97
C LEU A 186 40.09 -21.81 -6.08
N GLN A 187 39.63 -23.05 -5.83
CA GLN A 187 38.52 -23.32 -4.91
C GLN A 187 38.84 -22.80 -3.50
N PHE A 188 40.07 -22.98 -3.03
CA PHE A 188 40.49 -22.50 -1.72
C PHE A 188 40.48 -20.98 -1.63
N LYS A 189 41.03 -20.27 -2.63
CA LYS A 189 40.95 -18.80 -2.70
C LYS A 189 39.51 -18.32 -2.76
N GLU A 190 38.68 -18.99 -3.53
CA GLU A 190 37.26 -18.69 -3.69
C GLU A 190 36.45 -18.87 -2.38
N CYS A 191 36.82 -19.84 -1.53
CA CYS A 191 36.21 -20.04 -0.21
C CYS A 191 36.47 -18.88 0.77
N HIS A 192 37.50 -18.05 0.50
CA HIS A 192 37.84 -16.86 1.27
C HIS A 192 37.27 -15.57 0.68
N PHE A 193 36.60 -15.65 -0.48
CA PHE A 193 35.93 -14.51 -1.09
C PHE A 193 34.64 -14.17 -0.32
N ASP A 194 34.39 -12.89 -0.08
CA ASP A 194 33.16 -12.42 0.57
C ASP A 194 32.00 -12.35 -0.44
N HIS A 195 31.36 -13.50 -0.63
CA HIS A 195 30.20 -13.66 -1.51
C HIS A 195 28.99 -12.86 -1.03
N CYS A 196 28.81 -12.70 0.28
CA CYS A 196 27.66 -11.98 0.83
C CYS A 196 27.74 -10.50 0.47
N LEU A 197 28.92 -9.90 0.63
CA LEU A 197 29.15 -8.51 0.28
C LEU A 197 28.99 -8.24 -1.22
N GLU A 198 29.50 -9.11 -2.09
CA GLU A 198 29.35 -8.92 -3.54
C GLU A 198 27.88 -8.96 -3.97
N VAL A 199 27.13 -10.00 -3.53
CA VAL A 199 25.71 -10.13 -3.87
C VAL A 199 24.90 -8.94 -3.35
N THR A 200 25.10 -8.55 -2.09
CA THR A 200 24.36 -7.45 -1.48
C THR A 200 24.70 -6.10 -2.13
N ARG A 201 25.95 -5.89 -2.55
CA ARG A 201 26.38 -4.71 -3.32
C ARG A 201 25.65 -4.63 -4.66
N THR A 202 25.61 -5.73 -5.42
CA THR A 202 24.92 -5.77 -6.72
C THR A 202 23.41 -5.61 -6.57
N LEU A 203 22.79 -6.23 -5.56
CA LEU A 203 21.37 -6.03 -5.26
C LEU A 203 21.04 -4.60 -4.84
N HIS A 204 21.93 -3.93 -4.10
CA HIS A 204 21.77 -2.53 -3.75
C HIS A 204 21.79 -1.63 -4.99
N LYS A 205 22.75 -1.85 -5.91
CA LYS A 205 22.79 -1.17 -7.21
C LYS A 205 21.49 -1.39 -7.99
N ALA A 206 21.01 -2.63 -8.08
CA ALA A 206 19.75 -2.95 -8.75
C ALA A 206 18.56 -2.20 -8.12
N ASN A 207 18.48 -2.13 -6.79
CA ASN A 207 17.43 -1.42 -6.07
C ASN A 207 17.46 0.10 -6.32
N THR A 208 18.65 0.70 -6.40
CA THR A 208 18.80 2.11 -6.78
C THR A 208 18.28 2.35 -8.20
N GLU A 209 18.65 1.50 -9.15
CA GLU A 209 18.18 1.61 -10.54
C GLU A 209 16.65 1.41 -10.68
N PHE A 210 16.06 0.45 -9.96
CA PHE A 210 14.60 0.29 -9.92
C PHE A 210 13.91 1.53 -9.34
N THR A 211 14.52 2.17 -8.33
CA THR A 211 14.00 3.42 -7.75
C THR A 211 14.06 4.56 -8.76
N ASN A 212 15.19 4.72 -9.46
CA ASN A 212 15.38 5.73 -10.51
C ASN A 212 14.37 5.56 -11.67
N CYS A 213 14.03 4.32 -12.01
CA CYS A 213 13.05 4.01 -13.05
C CYS A 213 11.58 4.03 -12.57
N GLY A 214 11.32 4.25 -11.27
CA GLY A 214 9.97 4.28 -10.68
C GLY A 214 9.33 2.91 -10.40
N TYR A 215 10.09 1.81 -10.48
CA TYR A 215 9.60 0.43 -10.25
C TYR A 215 9.69 0.01 -8.78
N MET A 216 8.85 0.59 -7.95
CA MET A 216 8.85 0.31 -6.50
C MET A 216 8.38 -1.10 -6.13
N LYS A 217 7.69 -1.81 -7.04
CA LYS A 217 7.16 -3.17 -6.78
C LYS A 217 8.24 -4.23 -6.56
N PHE A 218 9.43 -4.07 -7.13
CA PHE A 218 10.52 -5.04 -6.97
C PHE A 218 11.27 -4.90 -5.64
N ARG A 219 11.19 -3.72 -5.01
CA ARG A 219 11.96 -3.39 -3.81
C ARG A 219 11.76 -4.40 -2.67
N PRO A 220 10.54 -4.85 -2.32
CA PRO A 220 10.35 -5.83 -1.24
C PRO A 220 11.07 -7.16 -1.51
N GLN A 221 11.01 -7.66 -2.76
CA GLN A 221 11.72 -8.88 -3.14
C GLN A 221 13.25 -8.73 -3.02
N LEU A 222 13.80 -7.56 -3.39
CA LEU A 222 15.23 -7.30 -3.28
C LEU A 222 15.69 -7.24 -1.82
N LEU A 223 14.90 -6.62 -0.94
CA LEU A 223 15.19 -6.56 0.50
C LEU A 223 15.19 -7.96 1.13
N VAL A 224 14.20 -8.79 0.82
CA VAL A 224 14.17 -10.20 1.25
C VAL A 224 15.39 -10.95 0.74
N THR A 225 15.73 -10.78 -0.54
CA THR A 225 16.87 -11.46 -1.15
C THR A 225 18.22 -11.06 -0.50
N MET A 226 18.41 -9.77 -0.19
CA MET A 226 19.59 -9.29 0.54
C MET A 226 19.63 -9.88 1.96
N ALA A 227 18.49 -9.89 2.66
CA ALA A 227 18.40 -10.43 4.01
C ALA A 227 18.72 -11.93 4.04
N GLU A 228 18.26 -12.72 3.06
CA GLU A 228 18.61 -14.13 2.94
C GLU A 228 20.13 -14.34 2.85
N GLU A 229 20.85 -13.52 2.08
CA GLU A 229 22.30 -13.68 1.95
C GLU A 229 23.04 -13.31 3.23
N TYR A 230 22.59 -12.29 3.96
CA TYR A 230 23.11 -11.97 5.29
C TYR A 230 22.85 -13.08 6.31
N ILE A 231 21.69 -13.72 6.27
CA ILE A 231 21.39 -14.86 7.16
C ILE A 231 22.29 -16.05 6.82
N LYS A 232 22.49 -16.33 5.52
CA LYS A 232 23.35 -17.41 5.02
C LYS A 232 24.85 -17.19 5.33
N SER A 233 25.30 -15.97 5.61
CA SER A 233 26.71 -15.73 5.99
C SER A 233 27.04 -16.27 7.38
N GLY A 234 26.03 -16.41 8.25
CA GLY A 234 26.19 -16.91 9.62
C GLY A 234 26.78 -15.89 10.60
N GLU A 235 27.11 -14.69 10.15
CA GLU A 235 27.67 -13.64 11.00
C GLU A 235 26.58 -13.00 11.89
N PRO A 236 26.88 -12.70 13.16
CA PRO A 236 25.91 -12.08 14.07
C PRO A 236 25.49 -10.68 13.59
N GLU A 237 26.43 -9.90 13.05
CA GLU A 237 26.14 -8.61 12.42
C GLU A 237 25.31 -8.75 11.14
N GLY A 238 25.47 -9.85 10.41
CA GLY A 238 24.63 -10.17 9.26
C GLY A 238 23.16 -10.29 9.65
N ARG A 239 22.87 -11.01 10.74
CA ARG A 239 21.49 -11.16 11.25
C ARG A 239 20.85 -9.83 11.65
N THR A 240 21.59 -8.93 12.30
CA THR A 240 21.04 -7.62 12.66
C THR A 240 20.74 -6.78 11.41
N ARG A 241 21.64 -6.76 10.42
CA ARG A 241 21.39 -6.11 9.12
C ARG A 241 20.19 -6.72 8.40
N ALA A 242 20.06 -8.05 8.38
CA ALA A 242 18.90 -8.75 7.81
C ALA A 242 17.59 -8.33 8.49
N ALA A 243 17.55 -8.27 9.82
CA ALA A 243 16.39 -7.81 10.57
C ALA A 243 15.95 -6.39 10.15
N THR A 244 16.90 -5.45 10.03
CA THR A 244 16.56 -4.08 9.59
C THR A 244 15.96 -4.02 8.19
N LEU A 245 16.49 -4.82 7.25
CA LEU A 245 15.96 -4.89 5.88
C LEU A 245 14.56 -5.50 5.84
N LEU A 246 14.33 -6.55 6.63
CA LEU A 246 13.05 -7.25 6.71
C LEU A 246 11.98 -6.42 7.42
N GLN A 247 12.36 -5.65 8.45
CA GLN A 247 11.45 -4.68 9.07
C GLN A 247 11.00 -3.64 8.05
N LYS A 248 11.92 -3.05 7.29
CA LYS A 248 11.58 -2.14 6.19
C LYS A 248 10.76 -2.81 5.09
N CYS A 249 10.97 -4.10 4.86
CA CYS A 249 10.19 -4.87 3.90
C CYS A 249 8.74 -5.06 4.38
N SER A 250 8.54 -5.35 5.68
CA SER A 250 7.20 -5.53 6.26
C SER A 250 6.28 -4.32 6.07
N GLU A 251 6.84 -3.11 6.05
CA GLU A 251 6.12 -1.85 5.78
C GLU A 251 5.72 -1.69 4.29
N LEU A 252 6.44 -2.34 3.39
CA LEU A 252 6.27 -2.21 1.94
C LEU A 252 5.47 -3.36 1.31
N VAL A 253 5.37 -4.49 1.99
CA VAL A 253 4.71 -5.70 1.46
C VAL A 253 3.20 -5.46 1.36
N ASN A 254 2.66 -5.73 0.16
CA ASN A 254 1.24 -5.62 -0.08
C ASN A 254 0.49 -6.88 0.39
N PRO A 255 -0.72 -6.74 0.99
CA PRO A 255 -1.65 -7.83 1.30
C PRO A 255 -1.82 -8.88 0.18
N THR A 256 -1.78 -8.43 -1.07
CA THR A 256 -1.96 -9.26 -2.28
C THR A 256 -0.76 -10.14 -2.63
N TRP A 257 0.36 -10.03 -1.91
CA TRP A 257 1.60 -10.80 -2.15
C TRP A 257 1.88 -11.78 -1.01
N PRO A 258 1.01 -12.80 -0.80
CA PRO A 258 1.06 -13.64 0.39
C PRO A 258 2.35 -14.48 0.48
N LEU A 259 2.91 -14.90 -0.67
CA LEU A 259 4.17 -15.64 -0.71
C LEU A 259 5.35 -14.80 -0.19
N LEU A 260 5.45 -13.56 -0.66
CA LEU A 260 6.51 -12.65 -0.25
C LEU A 260 6.34 -12.22 1.21
N ALA A 261 5.10 -11.95 1.63
CA ALA A 261 4.79 -11.64 3.01
C ALA A 261 5.18 -12.80 3.95
N THR A 262 4.76 -14.02 3.62
CA THR A 262 5.11 -15.23 4.37
C THR A 262 6.63 -15.37 4.48
N LYS A 263 7.35 -15.19 3.37
CA LYS A 263 8.82 -15.27 3.37
C LYS A 263 9.45 -14.16 4.21
N CYS A 264 8.95 -12.93 4.12
CA CYS A 264 9.44 -11.80 4.91
C CYS A 264 9.28 -12.04 6.42
N TYR A 265 8.07 -12.40 6.88
CA TYR A 265 7.79 -12.59 8.30
C TYR A 265 8.47 -13.84 8.87
N SER A 266 8.61 -14.91 8.09
CA SER A 266 9.37 -16.11 8.51
C SER A 266 10.84 -15.78 8.79
N LEU A 267 11.52 -15.13 7.84
CA LEU A 267 12.90 -14.71 8.01
C LEU A 267 13.07 -13.66 9.10
N LEU A 268 12.11 -12.73 9.24
CA LEU A 268 12.18 -11.69 10.27
C LEU A 268 12.14 -12.35 11.65
N ARG A 269 11.22 -13.30 11.86
CA ARG A 269 11.13 -14.07 13.11
C ARG A 269 12.45 -14.78 13.46
N GLU A 270 13.12 -15.38 12.48
CA GLU A 270 14.41 -16.07 12.68
C GLU A 270 15.54 -15.10 13.06
N CYS A 271 15.49 -13.86 12.59
CA CYS A 271 16.49 -12.83 12.89
C CYS A 271 16.25 -12.11 14.23
N LEU A 272 15.02 -12.06 14.72
CA LEU A 272 14.66 -11.33 15.94
C LEU A 272 15.21 -12.02 17.19
N SER A 273 15.76 -11.23 18.09
CA SER A 273 16.22 -11.72 19.40
C SER A 273 15.05 -12.00 20.34
N HIS A 274 15.28 -12.77 21.42
CA HIS A 274 14.27 -13.02 22.45
C HIS A 274 13.77 -11.74 23.14
N ASN A 275 14.56 -10.66 23.13
CA ASN A 275 14.20 -9.38 23.74
C ASN A 275 13.20 -8.57 22.88
N GLU A 276 13.05 -8.90 21.59
CA GLU A 276 12.13 -8.21 20.67
C GLU A 276 10.78 -8.94 20.58
N ALA A 277 10.20 -9.18 21.75
CA ALA A 277 9.00 -10.00 21.94
C ALA A 277 7.79 -9.44 21.17
N GLU A 278 7.63 -8.11 21.14
CA GLU A 278 6.59 -7.40 20.36
C GLU A 278 6.64 -7.74 18.86
N LYS A 279 7.81 -7.52 18.23
CA LYS A 279 7.99 -7.73 16.80
C LYS A 279 7.81 -9.20 16.45
N ARG A 280 8.21 -10.10 17.35
CA ARG A 280 8.04 -11.54 17.20
C ARG A 280 6.56 -11.93 17.26
N ALA A 281 5.79 -11.37 18.20
CA ALA A 281 4.35 -11.56 18.29
C ALA A 281 3.65 -11.13 16.98
N ARG A 282 4.03 -9.98 16.42
CA ARG A 282 3.53 -9.50 15.11
C ARG A 282 3.83 -10.49 13.97
N CYS A 283 5.04 -11.04 13.92
CA CYS A 283 5.41 -12.02 12.90
C CYS A 283 4.60 -13.31 13.03
N LEU A 284 4.51 -13.87 14.25
CA LEU A 284 3.75 -15.08 14.54
C LEU A 284 2.27 -14.91 14.19
N PHE A 285 1.70 -13.76 14.56
CA PHE A 285 0.33 -13.39 14.22
C PHE A 285 0.06 -13.45 12.70
N PHE A 286 0.95 -12.89 11.88
CA PHE A 286 0.81 -12.98 10.42
C PHE A 286 0.97 -14.41 9.91
N LEU A 287 1.98 -15.14 10.40
CA LEU A 287 2.30 -16.49 9.91
C LEU A 287 1.22 -17.52 10.28
N ALA A 288 0.57 -17.38 11.44
CA ALA A 288 -0.57 -18.19 11.84
C ALA A 288 -1.86 -17.88 11.04
N SER A 289 -1.94 -16.72 10.40
CA SER A 289 -3.13 -16.30 9.67
C SER A 289 -3.39 -17.16 8.42
N PRO A 290 -4.65 -17.25 7.93
CA PRO A 290 -4.96 -17.99 6.70
C PRO A 290 -4.32 -17.36 5.44
N PHE A 291 -3.81 -16.13 5.54
CA PHE A 291 -3.14 -15.42 4.45
C PHE A 291 -1.73 -15.94 4.21
N SER A 292 -1.10 -16.56 5.21
CA SER A 292 0.17 -17.23 5.01
C SER A 292 -0.03 -18.46 4.13
N LYS A 293 0.89 -18.68 3.18
CA LYS A 293 0.86 -19.84 2.27
C LYS A 293 1.57 -21.07 2.88
N LEU A 294 1.51 -21.19 4.20
CA LEU A 294 2.12 -22.27 4.97
C LEU A 294 1.16 -23.46 5.13
N GLU A 295 1.74 -24.62 5.41
CA GLU A 295 1.01 -25.84 5.74
C GLU A 295 0.28 -25.70 7.09
N GLN A 296 -0.76 -26.52 7.29
CA GLN A 296 -1.60 -26.42 8.48
C GLN A 296 -0.82 -26.68 9.77
N ASN A 297 0.06 -27.69 9.77
CA ASN A 297 0.86 -28.04 10.95
C ASN A 297 1.78 -26.90 11.40
N GLU A 298 2.35 -26.13 10.45
CA GLU A 298 3.20 -24.98 10.77
C GLU A 298 2.37 -23.82 11.35
N LYS A 299 1.15 -23.61 10.83
CA LYS A 299 0.23 -22.58 11.34
C LYS A 299 -0.21 -22.89 12.77
N ASP A 300 -0.51 -24.15 13.06
CA ASP A 300 -0.91 -24.60 14.40
C ASP A 300 0.23 -24.35 15.39
N SER A 301 1.46 -24.73 15.04
CA SER A 301 2.65 -24.44 15.85
C SER A 301 2.87 -22.93 16.09
N PHE A 302 2.69 -22.09 15.07
CA PHE A 302 2.84 -20.63 15.23
C PHE A 302 1.72 -19.99 16.05
N THR A 303 0.55 -20.62 16.08
CA THR A 303 -0.58 -20.19 16.91
C THR A 303 -0.28 -20.47 18.37
N GLU A 304 0.19 -21.68 18.69
CA GLU A 304 0.64 -22.03 20.04
C GLU A 304 1.77 -21.13 20.52
N ASP A 305 2.78 -20.90 19.68
CA ASP A 305 3.88 -19.96 19.98
C ASP A 305 3.36 -18.54 20.28
N PHE A 306 2.38 -18.07 19.51
CA PHE A 306 1.78 -16.76 19.73
C PHE A 306 1.01 -16.70 21.06
N LEU A 307 0.20 -17.69 21.38
CA LEU A 307 -0.58 -17.75 22.63
C LEU A 307 0.34 -17.85 23.86
N ASN A 308 1.41 -18.64 23.77
CA ASN A 308 2.43 -18.72 24.81
C ASN A 308 3.08 -17.35 25.02
N LEU A 309 3.43 -16.67 23.94
CA LEU A 309 4.04 -15.34 23.99
C LEU A 309 3.07 -14.27 24.50
N SER A 310 1.80 -14.32 24.11
CA SER A 310 0.76 -13.37 24.55
C SER A 310 0.42 -13.51 26.03
N SER A 311 0.58 -14.69 26.62
CA SER A 311 0.42 -14.88 28.08
C SER A 311 1.50 -14.13 28.89
N THR A 312 2.66 -13.89 28.27
CA THR A 312 3.83 -13.27 28.88
C THR A 312 3.88 -11.75 28.67
N ILE A 313 3.39 -11.26 27.54
CA ILE A 313 3.50 -9.86 27.11
C ILE A 313 2.17 -9.12 27.33
N SER A 314 2.21 -7.89 27.84
CA SER A 314 1.07 -6.97 27.84
C SER A 314 1.31 -5.79 26.90
N GLU A 315 0.92 -5.91 25.63
CA GLU A 315 1.22 -4.89 24.62
C GLU A 315 0.10 -4.70 23.59
N LYS A 316 0.09 -3.51 22.98
CA LYS A 316 -0.83 -3.15 21.90
C LYS A 316 -0.18 -3.41 20.55
N ILE A 317 -0.84 -4.19 19.70
CA ILE A 317 -0.41 -4.49 18.34
C ILE A 317 -1.40 -3.85 17.36
N SER A 318 -0.93 -2.87 16.59
CA SER A 318 -1.72 -2.25 15.52
C SER A 318 -1.61 -3.05 14.22
N ILE A 319 -2.76 -3.38 13.62
CA ILE A 319 -2.84 -4.28 12.47
C ILE A 319 -3.79 -3.72 11.40
N ASP A 320 -3.42 -3.89 10.13
CA ASP A 320 -4.30 -3.62 8.99
C ASP A 320 -5.39 -4.71 8.94
N GLY A 321 -6.67 -4.35 9.01
CA GLY A 321 -7.80 -5.23 9.35
C GLY A 321 -8.10 -6.41 8.41
N GLN A 322 -7.27 -6.63 7.40
CA GLN A 322 -7.30 -7.80 6.53
C GLN A 322 -6.34 -8.91 6.96
N HIS A 323 -5.46 -8.68 7.94
CA HIS A 323 -4.44 -9.64 8.31
C HIS A 323 -4.66 -10.10 9.74
N GLY A 324 -4.84 -11.41 9.94
CA GLY A 324 -4.91 -11.97 11.28
C GLY A 324 -5.85 -13.15 11.46
N PHE A 325 -5.87 -13.63 12.70
CA PHE A 325 -6.79 -14.69 13.15
C PHE A 325 -8.19 -14.17 13.52
N ILE A 326 -8.40 -12.85 13.66
CA ILE A 326 -9.74 -12.26 13.82
C ILE A 326 -9.96 -11.26 12.68
N LYS A 327 -11.06 -11.44 11.96
CA LYS A 327 -11.58 -10.42 11.06
C LYS A 327 -12.63 -9.61 11.80
N CYS A 328 -12.42 -8.30 11.88
CA CYS A 328 -13.36 -7.35 12.44
C CYS A 328 -14.10 -6.63 11.29
N TYR A 329 -15.43 -6.70 11.30
CA TYR A 329 -16.31 -5.89 10.46
C TYR A 329 -17.24 -5.09 11.35
N PHE A 330 -17.53 -3.83 11.02
CA PHE A 330 -18.50 -3.05 11.76
C PHE A 330 -19.38 -2.20 10.86
N LYS A 331 -20.55 -1.85 11.39
CA LYS A 331 -21.57 -1.07 10.69
C LYS A 331 -22.47 -0.36 11.70
N PHE A 332 -22.70 0.94 11.50
CA PHE A 332 -23.76 1.66 12.22
C PHE A 332 -25.14 1.13 11.80
N SER A 333 -26.06 1.00 12.77
CA SER A 333 -27.43 0.51 12.49
C SER A 333 -28.19 1.42 11.52
N LYS A 334 -27.92 2.73 11.57
CA LYS A 334 -28.51 3.75 10.69
C LYS A 334 -27.43 4.65 10.06
N PRO A 335 -27.62 5.10 8.81
CA PRO A 335 -26.68 6.03 8.15
C PRO A 335 -26.78 7.46 8.71
N ALA A 336 -27.88 7.80 9.38
CA ALA A 336 -28.07 9.06 10.08
C ALA A 336 -28.96 8.87 11.32
N PHE A 337 -28.80 9.72 12.34
CA PHE A 337 -29.61 9.70 13.56
C PHE A 337 -29.70 11.06 14.21
N HIS A 338 -30.72 11.27 15.03
CA HIS A 338 -30.89 12.51 15.76
C HIS A 338 -29.98 12.56 16.99
N ALA A 339 -29.42 13.73 17.30
CA ALA A 339 -28.74 13.95 18.57
C ALA A 339 -29.71 13.68 19.73
N ALA A 340 -29.19 13.16 20.85
CA ALA A 340 -29.92 12.61 21.99
C ALA A 340 -30.80 11.38 21.69
N SER A 341 -30.74 10.80 20.49
CA SER A 341 -31.34 9.49 20.20
C SER A 341 -30.33 8.35 20.33
N LYS A 342 -30.85 7.17 20.70
CA LYS A 342 -30.05 5.95 20.83
C LYS A 342 -29.56 5.47 19.45
N MET A 343 -28.24 5.27 19.33
CA MET A 343 -27.58 4.69 18.16
C MET A 343 -26.94 3.35 18.53
N THR A 344 -26.83 2.45 17.56
CA THR A 344 -26.21 1.13 17.73
C THR A 344 -25.08 0.95 16.72
N LEU A 345 -23.89 0.58 17.18
CA LEU A 345 -22.80 0.06 16.36
C LEU A 345 -22.83 -1.47 16.40
N ASN A 346 -22.95 -2.10 15.24
CA ASN A 346 -22.83 -3.55 15.12
C ASN A 346 -21.40 -3.91 14.74
N VAL A 347 -20.75 -4.76 15.53
CA VAL A 347 -19.40 -5.29 15.28
C VAL A 347 -19.52 -6.81 15.09
N GLU A 348 -19.20 -7.30 13.90
CA GLU A 348 -19.09 -8.71 13.55
C GLU A 348 -17.63 -9.14 13.62
N LEU A 349 -17.33 -10.08 14.51
CA LEU A 349 -16.05 -10.76 14.58
C LEU A 349 -16.16 -12.12 13.91
N THR A 350 -15.17 -12.47 13.11
CA THR A 350 -15.01 -13.82 12.55
C THR A 350 -13.67 -14.39 12.97
N ASN A 351 -13.66 -15.56 13.61
CA ASN A 351 -12.42 -16.28 13.86
C ASN A 351 -11.93 -16.93 12.56
N LEU A 352 -10.73 -16.54 12.14
CA LEU A 352 -10.01 -17.03 10.99
C LEU A 352 -8.87 -17.99 11.38
N CYS A 353 -8.66 -18.23 12.68
CA CYS A 353 -7.69 -19.19 13.19
C CYS A 353 -8.16 -20.61 12.91
N LEU A 354 -7.37 -21.32 12.13
CA LEU A 354 -7.62 -22.72 11.78
C LEU A 354 -7.28 -23.55 13.03
N ASN A 355 -8.25 -24.29 13.55
CA ASN A 355 -8.14 -25.30 14.62
C ASN A 355 -7.93 -24.85 16.07
N SER A 356 -7.91 -23.55 16.39
CA SER A 356 -7.88 -23.07 17.78
C SER A 356 -9.06 -22.16 18.12
N SER A 357 -9.74 -22.43 19.24
CA SER A 357 -10.68 -21.47 19.80
C SER A 357 -9.93 -20.25 20.33
N ILE A 358 -10.34 -19.05 19.93
CA ILE A 358 -9.77 -17.82 20.47
C ILE A 358 -10.70 -17.28 21.54
N THR A 359 -10.15 -16.99 22.72
CA THR A 359 -10.84 -16.25 23.78
C THR A 359 -10.66 -14.75 23.56
N ILE A 360 -11.77 -14.03 23.54
CA ILE A 360 -11.79 -12.57 23.49
C ILE A 360 -12.15 -12.06 24.88
N ASP A 361 -11.27 -11.23 25.44
CA ASP A 361 -11.42 -10.71 26.80
C ASP A 361 -12.20 -9.39 26.83
N SER A 362 -12.00 -8.53 25.83
CA SER A 362 -12.67 -7.23 25.74
C SER A 362 -12.71 -6.72 24.29
N ILE A 363 -13.65 -5.82 24.00
CA ILE A 363 -13.73 -5.07 22.74
C ILE A 363 -13.96 -3.60 23.08
N ASP A 364 -13.09 -2.72 22.60
CA ASP A 364 -13.21 -1.28 22.78
C ASP A 364 -13.33 -0.58 21.43
N ALA A 365 -14.23 0.39 21.31
CA ALA A 365 -14.39 1.22 20.12
C ALA A 365 -14.10 2.68 20.45
N LYS A 366 -13.22 3.30 19.67
CA LYS A 366 -12.88 4.72 19.77
C LYS A 366 -13.48 5.47 18.59
N PHE A 367 -14.18 6.56 18.89
CA PHE A 367 -14.84 7.42 17.93
C PHE A 367 -14.18 8.80 17.88
N SER A 368 -14.43 9.52 16.78
CA SER A 368 -13.97 10.89 16.56
C SER A 368 -14.53 11.91 17.56
N GLN A 369 -15.54 11.51 18.34
CA GLN A 369 -16.16 12.34 19.36
C GLN A 369 -16.04 11.61 20.70
N SER A 370 -15.34 12.22 21.66
CA SER A 370 -15.06 11.62 22.96
C SER A 370 -16.31 11.26 23.76
N CYS A 371 -17.41 11.99 23.57
CA CYS A 371 -18.72 11.68 24.16
C CYS A 371 -19.31 10.33 23.71
N ALA A 372 -18.84 9.76 22.60
CA ALA A 372 -19.23 8.43 22.13
C ALA A 372 -18.22 7.35 22.53
N ASN A 373 -17.10 7.71 23.16
CA ASN A 373 -16.04 6.79 23.59
C ASN A 373 -16.36 6.13 24.93
N GLU A 374 -17.64 5.99 25.30
CA GLU A 374 -18.04 5.15 26.42
C GLU A 374 -17.70 3.70 26.03
N SER A 375 -16.47 3.30 26.37
CA SER A 375 -15.87 1.98 26.18
C SER A 375 -16.88 0.87 26.42
N VAL A 376 -17.24 0.16 25.36
CA VAL A 376 -18.30 -0.84 25.41
C VAL A 376 -17.72 -2.17 25.82
N PHE A 377 -17.42 -2.28 27.12
CA PHE A 377 -16.83 -3.49 27.68
C PHE A 377 -17.77 -4.68 27.54
N ILE A 378 -17.35 -5.67 26.77
CA ILE A 378 -17.86 -7.02 26.92
C ILE A 378 -17.12 -7.64 28.11
N LYS A 379 -17.83 -7.93 29.20
CA LYS A 379 -17.28 -8.55 30.43
C LYS A 379 -17.39 -10.08 30.42
N GLU A 380 -17.47 -10.70 29.26
CA GLU A 380 -17.62 -12.15 29.13
C GLU A 380 -16.54 -12.71 28.22
N GLU A 381 -15.83 -13.73 28.70
CA GLU A 381 -14.82 -14.46 27.96
C GLU A 381 -15.51 -15.23 26.81
N ILE A 382 -15.30 -14.78 25.59
CA ILE A 382 -15.97 -15.34 24.41
C ILE A 382 -15.00 -16.20 23.63
N SER A 383 -15.25 -17.52 23.62
CA SER A 383 -14.54 -18.45 22.75
C SER A 383 -15.19 -18.48 21.35
N LEU A 384 -14.45 -18.12 20.31
CA LEU A 384 -14.86 -18.29 18.92
C LEU A 384 -14.21 -19.54 18.31
N SER A 385 -14.99 -20.45 17.75
CA SER A 385 -14.50 -21.56 16.94
C SER A 385 -14.17 -21.14 15.50
N LEU A 386 -13.43 -21.95 14.75
CA LEU A 386 -13.01 -21.62 13.37
C LEU A 386 -14.20 -21.27 12.48
N GLY A 387 -14.14 -20.10 11.83
CA GLY A 387 -15.17 -19.61 10.91
C GLY A 387 -16.44 -19.12 11.62
N GLU A 388 -16.50 -19.25 12.95
CA GLU A 388 -17.62 -18.76 13.75
C GLU A 388 -17.66 -17.23 13.67
N LYS A 389 -18.87 -16.74 13.41
CA LYS A 389 -19.18 -15.32 13.39
C LYS A 389 -19.98 -14.98 14.62
N ARG A 390 -19.54 -13.97 15.38
CA ARG A 390 -20.36 -13.36 16.44
C ARG A 390 -20.53 -11.88 16.19
N SER A 391 -21.76 -11.43 16.36
CA SER A 391 -22.12 -10.02 16.23
C SER A 391 -22.39 -9.44 17.62
N PHE A 392 -21.80 -8.29 17.87
CA PHE A 392 -21.99 -7.50 19.08
C PHE A 392 -22.68 -6.20 18.70
N SER A 393 -23.66 -5.79 19.51
CA SER A 393 -24.40 -4.56 19.31
C SER A 393 -24.11 -3.63 20.48
N PHE A 394 -23.56 -2.47 20.14
CA PHE A 394 -23.08 -1.50 21.10
C PHE A 394 -23.94 -0.24 21.01
N ASP A 395 -24.71 0.00 22.07
CA ASP A 395 -25.63 1.13 22.12
C ASP A 395 -24.99 2.33 22.81
N PHE A 396 -25.10 3.50 22.20
CA PHE A 396 -24.60 4.76 22.76
C PHE A 396 -25.52 5.94 22.39
N VAL A 397 -25.39 7.05 23.10
CA VAL A 397 -26.18 8.27 22.88
C VAL A 397 -25.24 9.46 22.71
N ILE A 398 -25.38 10.20 21.61
CA ILE A 398 -24.63 11.46 21.43
C ILE A 398 -25.41 12.60 22.09
N PRO A 399 -24.76 13.42 22.96
CA PRO A 399 -25.37 14.61 23.54
C PRO A 399 -25.90 15.60 22.49
N ALA A 400 -27.03 16.25 22.79
CA ALA A 400 -27.61 17.30 21.93
C ALA A 400 -26.71 18.54 21.77
N SER A 401 -25.76 18.75 22.67
CA SER A 401 -24.81 19.86 22.67
C SER A 401 -23.70 19.74 21.62
N LEU A 402 -23.59 18.61 20.91
CA LEU A 402 -22.53 18.44 19.91
C LEU A 402 -22.82 19.21 18.62
N THR A 403 -21.84 19.99 18.17
CA THR A 403 -21.84 20.72 16.90
C THR A 403 -21.36 19.89 15.71
N ALA A 404 -20.85 18.68 15.95
CA ALA A 404 -20.29 17.81 14.92
C ALA A 404 -21.38 17.25 14.00
N LYS A 405 -21.13 17.30 12.67
CA LYS A 405 -22.08 16.81 11.66
C LYS A 405 -21.99 15.31 11.40
N ASN A 406 -20.85 14.69 11.72
CA ASN A 406 -20.58 13.28 11.46
C ASN A 406 -19.90 12.63 12.67
N LEU A 407 -20.29 11.40 12.97
CA LEU A 407 -19.57 10.49 13.86
C LEU A 407 -18.76 9.51 13.02
N VAL A 408 -17.50 9.27 13.38
CA VAL A 408 -16.62 8.29 12.70
C VAL A 408 -15.98 7.38 13.73
N VAL A 409 -15.86 6.08 13.41
CA VAL A 409 -15.05 5.14 14.19
C VAL A 409 -13.58 5.34 13.80
N GLU A 410 -12.73 5.68 14.78
CA GLU A 410 -11.28 5.87 14.58
C GLU A 410 -10.53 4.55 14.71
N GLU A 411 -10.89 3.75 15.72
CA GLU A 411 -10.15 2.57 16.13
C GLU A 411 -11.10 1.56 16.79
N ILE A 412 -10.90 0.27 16.53
CA ILE A 412 -11.48 -0.82 17.32
C ILE A 412 -10.34 -1.64 17.92
N SER A 413 -10.29 -1.76 19.23
CA SER A 413 -9.35 -2.59 19.99
C SER A 413 -10.02 -3.88 20.43
N ILE A 414 -9.35 -5.02 20.30
CA ILE A 414 -9.81 -6.34 20.74
C ILE A 414 -8.72 -6.97 21.61
N ASP A 415 -9.05 -7.30 22.85
CA ASP A 415 -8.11 -7.97 23.75
C ASP A 415 -8.19 -9.50 23.59
N VAL A 416 -7.02 -10.11 23.38
CA VAL A 416 -6.82 -11.57 23.30
C VAL A 416 -5.69 -11.95 24.24
N GLY A 417 -6.04 -12.41 25.45
CA GLY A 417 -5.14 -12.56 26.57
C GLY A 417 -4.67 -11.20 27.11
N LYS A 418 -3.36 -11.00 27.21
CA LYS A 418 -2.77 -9.70 27.60
C LYS A 418 -2.43 -8.80 26.41
N VAL A 419 -2.70 -9.24 25.19
CA VAL A 419 -2.35 -8.51 23.97
C VAL A 419 -3.60 -7.83 23.41
N THR A 420 -3.52 -6.52 23.18
CA THR A 420 -4.58 -5.74 22.55
C THR A 420 -4.31 -5.62 21.05
N ILE A 421 -5.24 -6.07 20.21
CA ILE A 421 -5.16 -5.95 18.75
C ILE A 421 -5.97 -4.72 18.31
N GLN A 422 -5.32 -3.75 17.67
CA GLN A 422 -5.95 -2.52 17.21
C GLN A 422 -6.21 -2.54 15.70
N PHE A 423 -7.45 -2.25 15.32
CA PHE A 423 -7.92 -2.08 13.95
C PHE A 423 -8.12 -0.60 13.66
N ASP A 424 -7.16 0.01 12.97
CA ASP A 424 -7.23 1.43 12.61
C ASP A 424 -8.06 1.68 11.35
N ARG A 425 -8.63 2.88 11.26
CA ARG A 425 -9.43 3.34 10.11
C ARG A 425 -8.74 3.13 8.75
N SER A 426 -7.43 3.31 8.65
CA SER A 426 -6.69 3.14 7.39
C SER A 426 -6.71 1.69 6.87
N GLY A 427 -6.78 0.70 7.76
CA GLY A 427 -6.92 -0.71 7.39
C GLY A 427 -8.38 -1.14 7.16
N LEU A 428 -9.32 -0.40 7.74
CA LEU A 428 -10.76 -0.60 7.56
C LEU A 428 -11.28 0.02 6.25
N GLU A 429 -10.63 1.07 5.73
CA GLU A 429 -11.03 1.79 4.51
C GLU A 429 -10.63 1.09 3.19
N ARG A 430 -9.75 0.09 3.22
CA ARG A 430 -9.29 -0.65 2.02
C ARG A 430 -10.36 -1.61 1.48
N ARG A 431 -11.52 -1.09 1.08
CA ARG A 431 -12.40 -1.70 0.06
C ARG A 431 -11.88 -1.30 -1.32
N GLY A 432 -10.81 -1.96 -1.76
CA GLY A 432 -10.31 -1.87 -3.12
C GLY A 432 -10.81 -3.02 -3.98
N LEU A 433 -12.00 -2.87 -4.57
CA LEU A 433 -12.37 -3.55 -5.81
C LEU A 433 -12.84 -2.48 -6.80
N THR A 434 -12.11 -2.31 -7.90
CA THR A 434 -12.57 -1.71 -9.16
C THR A 434 -11.68 -2.23 -10.30
N PRO A 435 -12.14 -2.25 -11.56
CA PRO A 435 -13.35 -2.90 -12.09
C PRO A 435 -13.00 -3.84 -13.27
N PHE A 436 -13.89 -4.78 -13.62
CA PHE A 436 -14.16 -5.13 -15.02
C PHE A 436 -15.66 -5.30 -15.17
N ASP A 437 -16.24 -4.46 -16.01
CA ASP A 437 -17.62 -4.51 -16.45
C ASP A 437 -17.60 -5.04 -17.88
N SER A 438 -18.30 -6.15 -18.13
CA SER A 438 -18.84 -6.48 -19.44
C SER A 438 -19.98 -7.49 -19.26
N ASP A 439 -21.17 -6.93 -19.43
CA ASP A 439 -22.33 -7.46 -20.12
C ASP A 439 -23.53 -8.04 -19.35
N VAL A 440 -24.55 -7.18 -19.34
CA VAL A 440 -25.89 -7.39 -19.93
C VAL A 440 -26.66 -8.62 -19.46
N VAL A 441 -27.66 -8.36 -18.62
CA VAL A 441 -28.98 -8.99 -18.78
C VAL A 441 -30.05 -7.88 -18.75
N ARG A 442 -30.77 -7.77 -19.88
CA ARG A 442 -32.05 -7.08 -20.11
C ARG A 442 -33.03 -7.40 -18.96
N ASP A 443 -33.83 -6.52 -18.36
CA ASP A 443 -34.62 -5.40 -18.86
C ASP A 443 -34.84 -4.38 -17.71
N ALA A 444 -35.01 -3.11 -18.09
CA ALA A 444 -35.35 -1.91 -17.30
C ALA A 444 -34.19 -0.91 -17.07
N LEU A 445 -34.13 0.04 -17.98
CA LEU A 445 -33.31 1.24 -17.96
C LEU A 445 -33.88 2.22 -16.92
N CYS A 446 -33.15 2.50 -15.85
CA CYS A 446 -33.40 3.69 -15.04
C CYS A 446 -32.07 4.40 -14.74
N MET A 447 -31.79 5.45 -15.51
CA MET A 447 -30.70 6.37 -15.25
C MET A 447 -31.23 7.57 -14.47
N ARG A 448 -30.52 7.97 -13.40
CA ARG A 448 -29.99 9.35 -13.31
C ARG A 448 -29.02 9.59 -12.14
N VAL A 449 -27.99 10.36 -12.53
CA VAL A 449 -27.00 11.23 -11.85
C VAL A 449 -26.10 10.61 -10.79
N ALA A 450 -24.87 10.34 -11.24
CA ALA A 450 -23.68 10.19 -10.42
C ALA A 450 -23.13 11.58 -10.08
N GLU A 451 -22.84 11.83 -8.80
CA GLU A 451 -21.79 12.77 -8.37
C GLU A 451 -21.49 12.54 -6.88
N HIS A 452 -20.30 12.01 -6.61
CA HIS A 452 -19.65 11.92 -5.29
C HIS A 452 -20.43 11.39 -4.09
N ALA A 453 -20.47 10.05 -3.96
CA ALA A 453 -20.41 9.38 -2.66
C ALA A 453 -19.13 8.52 -2.57
N LYS A 454 -17.97 9.17 -2.74
CA LYS A 454 -16.77 8.72 -2.03
C LYS A 454 -16.96 9.12 -0.56
N ASN A 455 -17.62 8.25 0.19
CA ASN A 455 -17.42 8.12 1.63
C ASN A 455 -17.66 6.65 1.91
N THR A 456 -16.59 5.99 2.34
CA THR A 456 -16.62 4.68 2.94
C THR A 456 -17.78 4.62 3.94
N SER A 457 -18.45 3.47 4.00
CA SER A 457 -19.62 3.19 4.84
C SER A 457 -19.30 3.19 6.35
N GLN A 458 -18.53 4.16 6.84
CA GLN A 458 -17.89 4.19 8.16
C GLN A 458 -18.11 5.52 8.90
N SER A 459 -18.82 6.47 8.30
CA SER A 459 -19.29 7.69 8.98
C SER A 459 -20.82 7.69 9.08
N CYS A 460 -21.34 8.16 10.20
CA CYS A 460 -22.77 8.32 10.45
C CYS A 460 -23.10 9.80 10.62
N LYS A 461 -24.15 10.30 9.96
CA LYS A 461 -24.55 11.71 10.03
C LYS A 461 -25.36 11.98 11.29
N ILE A 462 -25.00 13.03 12.03
CA ILE A 462 -25.74 13.49 13.20
C ILE A 462 -26.72 14.58 12.75
N LEU A 463 -28.00 14.35 12.98
CA LEU A 463 -29.08 15.29 12.70
C LEU A 463 -29.45 16.00 13.99
N GLN A 464 -29.53 17.33 13.97
CA GLN A 464 -30.11 18.06 15.09
C GLN A 464 -31.62 17.80 15.15
N ARG A 465 -32.18 17.73 16.36
CA ARG A 465 -33.62 17.50 16.56
C ARG A 465 -34.33 18.82 16.27
N ILE A 466 -35.14 18.85 15.21
CA ILE A 466 -35.97 20.00 14.86
C ILE A 466 -37.30 19.83 15.59
N THR A 467 -37.70 20.82 16.39
CA THR A 467 -39.01 20.85 17.04
C THR A 467 -40.12 20.97 15.99
N PRO A 468 -41.17 20.14 16.03
CA PRO A 468 -42.30 20.25 15.10
C PRO A 468 -43.08 21.55 15.37
N MET A 469 -43.20 22.37 14.34
CA MET A 469 -43.92 23.66 14.35
C MET A 469 -44.84 23.75 13.13
N SER A 470 -46.01 24.37 13.30
CA SER A 470 -46.94 24.63 12.20
C SER A 470 -47.45 26.07 12.21
N VAL A 471 -47.51 26.69 11.03
CA VAL A 471 -48.10 28.02 10.80
C VAL A 471 -49.15 27.90 9.71
N THR A 472 -50.37 28.31 10.03
CA THR A 472 -51.51 28.31 9.10
C THR A 472 -52.00 29.73 8.90
N ILE A 473 -52.23 30.11 7.66
CA ILE A 473 -52.75 31.42 7.26
C ILE A 473 -54.16 31.19 6.74
N SER A 474 -55.16 31.89 7.28
CA SER A 474 -56.56 31.79 6.85
C SER A 474 -56.72 32.21 5.39
N ASP A 475 -57.63 31.57 4.66
CA ASP A 475 -57.81 31.75 3.22
C ASP A 475 -58.96 32.74 2.91
N PRO A 476 -58.69 33.98 2.48
CA PRO A 476 -59.71 34.80 1.84
C PRO A 476 -59.86 34.40 0.36
N VAL A 477 -61.10 34.16 -0.07
CA VAL A 477 -61.45 33.53 -1.36
C VAL A 477 -60.99 34.32 -2.60
N LYS A 478 -60.66 35.62 -2.48
CA LYS A 478 -59.97 36.48 -3.47
C LYS A 478 -59.72 37.86 -2.83
N ILE A 479 -58.56 38.46 -3.07
CA ILE A 479 -58.27 39.84 -2.66
C ILE A 479 -58.44 40.73 -3.90
N LEU A 480 -59.46 41.59 -3.92
CA LEU A 480 -59.63 42.58 -5.00
C LEU A 480 -58.70 43.77 -4.77
N THR A 481 -58.30 44.44 -5.85
CA THR A 481 -57.44 45.63 -5.78
C THR A 481 -58.09 46.71 -4.93
N ASN A 482 -57.31 47.31 -4.03
CA ASN A 482 -57.73 48.35 -3.09
C ASN A 482 -58.73 47.92 -1.99
N GLU A 483 -59.07 46.63 -1.88
CA GLU A 483 -59.88 46.10 -0.78
C GLU A 483 -59.01 45.71 0.43
N MET A 484 -59.54 45.97 1.63
CA MET A 484 -58.92 45.55 2.89
C MET A 484 -59.46 44.19 3.32
N VAL A 485 -58.56 43.22 3.48
CA VAL A 485 -58.90 41.85 3.85
C VAL A 485 -58.32 41.53 5.22
N LYS A 486 -59.14 40.87 6.05
CA LYS A 486 -58.74 40.35 7.36
C LYS A 486 -58.12 38.97 7.16
N ILE A 487 -56.89 38.78 7.64
CA ILE A 487 -56.20 37.50 7.63
C ILE A 487 -55.92 37.08 9.08
N GLU A 488 -56.24 35.83 9.39
CA GLU A 488 -55.94 35.19 10.66
C GLU A 488 -54.73 34.25 10.47
N VAL A 489 -53.67 34.50 11.22
CA VAL A 489 -52.47 33.65 11.25
C VAL A 489 -52.52 32.87 12.55
N SER A 490 -52.64 31.55 12.46
CA SER A 490 -52.62 30.64 13.62
C SER A 490 -51.31 29.87 13.64
N LEU A 491 -50.67 29.84 14.81
CA LEU A 491 -49.39 29.18 15.04
C LEU A 491 -49.55 28.13 16.14
N ASN A 492 -48.93 26.97 15.97
CA ASN A 492 -48.94 25.89 16.95
C ASN A 492 -47.57 25.22 17.05
N ILE A 493 -47.06 25.12 18.28
CA ILE A 493 -45.78 24.50 18.64
C ILE A 493 -46.05 23.37 19.65
N GLU A 494 -45.58 22.15 19.35
CA GLU A 494 -45.98 20.95 20.10
C GLU A 494 -45.29 20.77 21.47
N GLU A 495 -44.15 21.43 21.73
CA GLU A 495 -43.39 21.31 23.00
C GLU A 495 -43.29 22.67 23.74
N GLU A 496 -43.15 22.66 25.08
CA GLU A 496 -42.93 23.87 25.88
C GLU A 496 -41.53 24.48 25.62
N PHE A 497 -41.49 25.71 25.09
CA PHE A 497 -40.25 26.47 24.86
C PHE A 497 -40.18 27.70 25.78
N SER A 498 -38.98 28.23 26.01
CA SER A 498 -38.78 29.44 26.81
C SER A 498 -39.41 30.66 26.10
N LYS A 499 -40.26 31.39 26.84
CA LYS A 499 -41.20 32.39 26.30
C LYS A 499 -40.55 33.72 25.88
N GLU A 500 -39.25 33.90 26.13
CA GLU A 500 -38.61 35.21 26.01
C GLU A 500 -37.97 35.49 24.64
N ASP A 501 -37.83 34.47 23.77
CA ASP A 501 -36.98 34.55 22.58
C ASP A 501 -37.64 34.10 21.24
N ALA A 502 -38.97 34.01 21.23
CA ALA A 502 -39.77 33.56 20.08
C ALA A 502 -40.39 34.74 19.31
N LYS A 503 -39.99 34.96 18.05
CA LYS A 503 -40.43 36.09 17.21
C LYS A 503 -41.08 35.61 15.91
N LEU A 504 -42.36 35.96 15.74
CA LEU A 504 -43.06 35.82 14.46
C LEU A 504 -42.95 37.13 13.68
N THR A 505 -42.42 37.06 12.46
CA THR A 505 -42.31 38.19 11.53
C THR A 505 -43.23 37.96 10.33
N LEU A 506 -44.13 38.89 10.06
CA LEU A 506 -45.01 38.87 8.88
C LEU A 506 -44.58 39.97 7.91
N GLN A 507 -44.37 39.61 6.65
CA GLN A 507 -43.94 40.51 5.59
C GLN A 507 -44.86 40.39 4.37
N CYS A 508 -45.21 41.51 3.75
CA CYS A 508 -45.86 41.52 2.45
C CYS A 508 -44.93 42.02 1.33
N ASN A 509 -45.31 41.80 0.07
CA ASN A 509 -44.63 42.41 -1.07
C ASN A 509 -44.78 43.94 -1.10
N LYS A 510 -43.95 44.62 -1.91
CA LYS A 510 -43.88 46.09 -1.97
C LYS A 510 -45.20 46.74 -2.43
N GLU A 511 -46.02 45.95 -3.08
CA GLU A 511 -47.30 46.30 -3.68
C GLU A 511 -48.48 46.23 -2.70
N SER A 512 -48.25 45.71 -1.48
CA SER A 512 -49.28 45.55 -0.45
C SER A 512 -48.87 46.24 0.86
N SER A 513 -49.86 46.71 1.63
CA SER A 513 -49.68 47.22 2.98
C SER A 513 -50.28 46.28 4.02
N ILE A 514 -49.64 46.19 5.19
CA ILE A 514 -50.01 45.29 6.30
C ILE A 514 -50.12 46.07 7.63
N GLY A 515 -51.13 45.80 8.43
CA GLY A 515 -51.37 46.49 9.70
C GLY A 515 -52.15 45.68 10.74
N LEU A 516 -52.07 46.09 12.00
CA LEU A 516 -52.78 45.46 13.12
C LEU A 516 -54.25 45.88 13.20
N SER A 517 -54.56 47.09 12.76
CA SER A 517 -55.92 47.61 12.67
C SER A 517 -56.17 48.29 11.32
N LYS A 518 -57.43 48.53 10.96
CA LYS A 518 -57.82 49.22 9.73
C LYS A 518 -57.25 50.65 9.63
N GLY A 519 -56.91 51.28 10.75
CA GLY A 519 -56.37 52.64 10.80
C GLY A 519 -54.84 52.71 10.74
N ASP A 520 -54.14 51.58 10.92
CA ASP A 520 -52.68 51.54 11.08
C ASP A 520 -51.92 51.23 9.78
N LEU A 521 -52.63 51.14 8.65
CA LEU A 521 -52.03 50.91 7.34
C LEU A 521 -51.30 52.19 6.89
N GLN A 522 -50.02 52.33 7.24
CA GLN A 522 -49.20 53.47 6.85
C GLN A 522 -48.75 53.37 5.39
N VAL A 523 -48.79 54.51 4.71
CA VAL A 523 -48.47 54.68 3.28
C VAL A 523 -46.94 54.56 3.07
N LYS A 524 -46.56 53.58 2.25
CA LYS A 524 -45.24 53.43 1.57
C LYS A 524 -44.00 53.33 2.46
N ASP A 525 -43.81 52.21 3.15
CA ASP A 525 -42.45 51.76 3.52
C ASP A 525 -42.22 50.32 2.99
N PRO A 526 -41.28 50.09 2.06
CA PRO A 526 -41.03 48.77 1.45
C PRO A 526 -40.47 47.71 2.42
N ASN A 527 -40.19 48.07 3.68
CA ASN A 527 -39.74 47.17 4.75
C ASN A 527 -40.77 47.04 5.87
N GLN A 528 -42.08 47.10 5.57
CA GLN A 528 -43.11 46.84 6.58
C GLN A 528 -43.12 45.36 6.98
N HIS A 529 -42.65 45.11 8.20
CA HIS A 529 -42.76 43.82 8.87
C HIS A 529 -43.53 43.99 10.17
N LEU A 530 -44.50 43.13 10.43
CA LEU A 530 -45.11 43.02 11.75
C LEU A 530 -44.35 41.97 12.55
N VAL A 531 -43.79 42.36 13.69
CA VAL A 531 -43.08 41.46 14.60
C VAL A 531 -43.92 41.23 15.84
N PHE A 532 -44.22 39.96 16.13
CA PHE A 532 -44.95 39.52 17.32
C PHE A 532 -44.02 38.70 18.20
N ASN A 533 -43.97 39.06 19.48
CA ASN A 533 -43.37 38.20 20.50
C ASN A 533 -44.44 37.22 20.98
N LEU A 534 -44.18 35.92 20.83
CA LEU A 534 -45.13 34.86 21.22
C LEU A 534 -45.22 34.77 22.74
N LYS A 535 -46.43 34.73 23.30
CA LYS A 535 -46.67 34.57 24.75
C LYS A 535 -47.06 33.14 25.15
N SER A 536 -47.46 32.31 24.18
CA SER A 536 -47.93 30.94 24.37
C SER A 536 -47.67 30.06 23.15
N ASN A 537 -47.73 28.73 23.34
CA ASN A 537 -47.43 27.73 22.31
C ASN A 537 -48.46 27.67 21.17
N SER A 538 -49.65 28.23 21.39
CA SER A 538 -50.69 28.36 20.37
C SER A 538 -51.25 29.78 20.38
N GLU A 539 -51.01 30.53 19.32
CA GLU A 539 -51.47 31.92 19.19
C GLU A 539 -52.12 32.18 17.85
N LYS A 540 -53.07 33.11 17.89
CA LYS A 540 -53.84 33.56 16.75
C LYS A 540 -53.69 35.07 16.61
N PHE A 541 -53.16 35.50 15.48
CA PHE A 541 -52.98 36.89 15.14
C PHE A 541 -53.97 37.30 14.08
N THR A 542 -54.65 38.42 14.28
CA THR A 542 -55.45 39.06 13.25
C THR A 542 -54.65 40.21 12.66
N ILE A 543 -54.49 40.20 11.34
CA ILE A 543 -53.89 41.29 10.58
C ILE A 543 -54.83 41.76 9.49
N TRP A 544 -54.63 43.00 9.06
CA TRP A 544 -55.29 43.59 7.90
C TRP A 544 -54.26 43.79 6.79
N MET A 545 -54.63 43.40 5.58
CA MET A 545 -53.79 43.57 4.41
C MET A 545 -54.58 44.25 3.30
N LYS A 546 -53.91 45.10 2.53
CA LYS A 546 -54.50 45.81 1.39
C LYS A 546 -53.56 45.75 0.20
N ASN A 547 -54.08 45.37 -0.97
CA ASN A 547 -53.33 45.47 -2.22
C ASN A 547 -53.47 46.89 -2.79
N GLU A 548 -52.36 47.62 -2.91
CA GLU A 548 -52.35 49.02 -3.37
C GLU A 548 -52.17 49.17 -4.89
N THR A 549 -52.05 48.07 -5.63
CA THR A 549 -51.85 48.12 -7.08
C THR A 549 -53.11 48.55 -7.82
N THR A 550 -52.90 49.38 -8.85
CA THR A 550 -53.93 49.80 -9.82
C THR A 550 -53.99 48.88 -11.04
N THR A 551 -53.06 47.92 -11.17
CA THR A 551 -52.90 47.02 -12.31
C THR A 551 -53.09 45.55 -11.92
N PHE A 552 -53.90 44.80 -12.67
CA PHE A 552 -54.28 43.40 -12.40
C PHE A 552 -53.17 42.34 -12.53
N THR A 553 -51.90 42.74 -12.63
CA THR A 553 -50.85 41.84 -13.13
C THR A 553 -50.06 41.10 -12.04
N GLU A 554 -50.10 41.52 -10.77
CA GLU A 554 -49.31 40.89 -9.71
C GLU A 554 -50.14 40.52 -8.46
N PRO A 555 -50.11 39.25 -8.00
CA PRO A 555 -50.81 38.83 -6.78
C PRO A 555 -50.09 39.33 -5.52
N SER A 556 -50.86 39.65 -4.48
CA SER A 556 -50.31 40.03 -3.17
C SER A 556 -49.66 38.83 -2.48
N LEU A 557 -48.34 38.89 -2.26
CA LEU A 557 -47.61 37.87 -1.52
C LEU A 557 -47.54 38.24 -0.03
N LEU A 558 -47.99 37.33 0.84
CA LEU A 558 -47.75 37.37 2.28
C LEU A 558 -46.76 36.25 2.66
N VAL A 559 -45.67 36.63 3.32
CA VAL A 559 -44.65 35.72 3.86
C VAL A 559 -44.69 35.80 5.38
N ALA A 560 -44.95 34.68 6.03
CA ALA A 560 -44.81 34.53 7.48
C ALA A 560 -43.52 33.78 7.79
N SER A 561 -42.61 34.40 8.54
CA SER A 561 -41.42 33.73 9.06
C SER A 561 -41.45 33.69 10.59
N LEU A 562 -41.30 32.50 11.15
CA LEU A 562 -41.17 32.29 12.58
C LEU A 562 -39.71 32.00 12.90
N ALA A 563 -39.12 32.74 13.83
CA ALA A 563 -37.80 32.48 14.37
C ALA A 563 -37.91 32.17 15.88
N LEU A 564 -37.44 31.00 16.29
CA LEU A 564 -37.28 30.62 17.68
C LEU A 564 -35.80 30.66 18.03
N SER A 565 -35.42 31.45 19.05
CA SER A 565 -34.10 31.34 19.65
C SER A 565 -34.22 30.48 20.92
N VAL A 566 -33.55 29.33 20.96
CA VAL A 566 -33.49 28.44 22.13
C VAL A 566 -32.03 28.11 22.38
N ASP A 567 -31.49 28.50 23.53
CA ASP A 567 -30.13 28.17 23.99
C ASP A 567 -29.05 28.21 22.89
N ASP A 568 -28.87 29.40 22.28
CA ASP A 568 -27.95 29.70 21.16
C ASP A 568 -28.32 29.14 19.77
N TYR A 569 -29.54 28.61 19.58
CA TYR A 569 -30.03 28.10 18.28
C TYR A 569 -31.15 28.94 17.69
N VAL A 570 -31.07 29.30 16.40
CA VAL A 570 -32.18 29.92 15.65
C VAL A 570 -32.87 28.87 14.78
N CYS A 571 -34.08 28.44 15.15
CA CYS A 571 -34.95 27.64 14.29
C CYS A 571 -35.87 28.57 13.49
N ALA A 572 -35.87 28.45 12.16
CA ALA A 572 -36.69 29.30 11.28
C ALA A 572 -37.69 28.48 10.44
N LEU A 573 -38.97 28.80 10.53
CA LEU A 573 -40.04 28.26 9.67
C LEU A 573 -40.56 29.37 8.75
N ARG A 574 -40.70 29.12 7.45
CA ARG A 574 -41.20 30.10 6.46
C ARG A 574 -42.41 29.53 5.73
N ALA A 575 -43.52 30.26 5.79
CA ALA A 575 -44.74 29.98 5.03
C ALA A 575 -45.00 31.14 4.07
N GLU A 576 -45.34 30.83 2.82
CA GLU A 576 -45.63 31.83 1.79
C GLU A 576 -47.02 31.62 1.22
N ARG A 577 -47.75 32.71 0.99
CA ARG A 577 -49.06 32.70 0.34
C ARG A 577 -49.10 33.78 -0.74
N LYS A 578 -49.36 33.37 -1.98
CA LYS A 578 -49.59 34.23 -3.14
C LYS A 578 -51.07 34.50 -3.34
#